data_AF-A0A8C2LRT4-F1
#
_entry.id   AF-A0A8C2LRT4-F1
#
_cell.length_a   1.000
_cell.length_b   1.000
_cell.length_c   1.000
_cell.angle_alpha   90.00
_cell.angle_beta   90.00
_cell.angle_gamma   90.00
#
_symmetry.space_group_name_H-M   'P 1'
#
loop_
_entity.id
_entity.type
_entity.pdbx_description
1 polymer ?
#
loop_
_entity_poly.entity_id
_entity_poly.type
_entity_poly.pdbx_seq_one_letter_code
_entity_poly.pdbx_strand_id
1 'polypeptide(L)'
;MATVEPETTHTTNPLPEVANPEHCIKHPLQVDFWALYNHVQLSSNLMPDCDYSLFKDGIEPIWEDEKNRSGGRWLITLNKQQRQSDLDRFWLETLLCLAGESFDDHSDDVCGAVINVRAKDAVIHIGRVYKKRLGLLPKIVIGDQSHADTARKSSSTTKNRFVV
;
A
#
# COMPACT_ATOMS: atom_id res chain seq x y z
N MET A 1 -41.37 28.99 45.21
CA MET A 1 -40.81 27.63 45.36
C MET A 1 -40.74 27.03 43.98
N ALA A 2 -39.62 27.25 43.30
CA ALA A 2 -39.35 26.75 41.95
C ALA A 2 -38.16 25.82 42.06
N THR A 3 -38.39 24.55 41.71
CA THR A 3 -37.41 23.47 41.69
C THR A 3 -36.47 23.71 40.51
N VAL A 4 -35.16 23.77 40.79
CA VAL A 4 -34.10 23.83 39.78
C VAL A 4 -33.62 22.40 39.55
N GLU A 5 -33.88 21.85 38.37
CA GLU A 5 -33.30 20.59 37.90
C GLU A 5 -31.86 20.84 37.42
N PRO A 6 -30.89 19.92 37.66
CA PRO A 6 -29.51 20.10 37.20
C PRO A 6 -29.37 19.70 35.73
N GLU A 7 -28.86 20.60 34.89
CA GLU A 7 -28.47 20.28 33.51
C GLU A 7 -27.24 19.34 33.50
N THR A 8 -27.44 18.11 33.01
CA THR A 8 -26.33 17.23 32.62
C THR A 8 -25.81 17.63 31.25
N THR A 9 -24.69 18.35 31.21
CA THR A 9 -23.89 18.54 29.99
C THR A 9 -23.38 17.19 29.48
N HIS A 10 -23.99 16.69 28.41
CA HIS A 10 -23.44 15.60 27.61
C HIS A 10 -22.22 16.10 26.84
N THR A 11 -21.03 15.85 27.40
CA THR A 11 -19.77 15.98 26.67
C THR A 11 -19.67 14.83 25.68
N THR A 12 -20.23 15.00 24.49
CA THR A 12 -19.99 14.10 23.36
C THR A 12 -18.55 14.30 22.91
N ASN A 13 -17.64 13.46 23.40
CA ASN A 13 -16.30 13.36 22.85
C ASN A 13 -16.43 13.12 21.33
N PRO A 14 -15.74 13.89 20.46
CA PRO A 14 -15.69 13.55 19.06
C PRO A 14 -15.03 12.17 18.94
N LEU A 15 -15.76 11.23 18.34
CA LEU A 15 -15.22 9.94 17.90
C LEU A 15 -13.97 10.22 17.05
N PRO A 16 -12.89 9.41 17.18
CA PRO A 16 -11.75 9.55 16.30
C PRO A 16 -12.26 9.35 14.87
N GLU A 17 -12.12 10.43 14.08
CA GLU A 17 -12.51 10.48 12.68
C GLU A 17 -11.79 9.33 11.96
N VAL A 18 -12.58 8.37 11.50
CA VAL A 18 -12.10 7.19 10.77
C VAL A 18 -11.44 7.71 9.52
N ALA A 19 -10.10 7.66 9.48
CA ALA A 19 -9.31 8.08 8.35
C ALA A 19 -9.80 7.36 7.09
N ASN A 20 -10.36 8.13 6.17
CA ASN A 20 -10.78 7.67 4.85
C ASN A 20 -9.56 7.09 4.10
N PRO A 21 -9.67 5.92 3.45
CA PRO A 21 -8.53 5.18 2.90
C PRO A 21 -7.93 5.76 1.59
N GLU A 22 -8.32 6.96 1.16
CA GLU A 22 -7.86 7.55 -0.11
C GLU A 22 -6.87 8.72 0.05
N HIS A 23 -6.14 8.79 1.16
CA HIS A 23 -5.10 9.81 1.32
C HIS A 23 -3.86 9.49 0.48
N CYS A 24 -3.94 9.80 -0.82
CA CYS A 24 -2.79 10.08 -1.67
C CYS A 24 -2.13 11.36 -1.14
N ILE A 25 -1.11 11.20 -0.30
CA ILE A 25 -0.34 12.33 0.22
C ILE A 25 0.52 12.88 -0.92
N LYS A 26 0.10 14.00 -1.51
CA LYS A 26 0.84 14.77 -2.52
C LYS A 26 1.56 15.94 -1.81
N HIS A 27 2.81 15.75 -1.37
CA HIS A 27 3.63 16.84 -0.82
C HIS A 27 4.91 17.05 -1.65
N PRO A 28 5.34 18.31 -1.86
CA PRO A 28 6.62 18.60 -2.50
C PRO A 28 7.76 18.02 -1.65
N LEU A 29 8.59 17.18 -2.28
CA LEU A 29 9.59 16.31 -1.67
C LEU A 29 10.63 17.01 -0.76
N GLN A 30 10.83 18.31 -0.89
CA GLN A 30 12.03 18.97 -0.38
C GLN A 30 11.87 19.78 0.91
N VAL A 31 10.69 20.30 1.25
CA VAL A 31 10.58 21.27 2.37
C VAL A 31 10.05 20.64 3.66
N ASP A 32 9.23 19.60 3.57
CA ASP A 32 8.52 19.06 4.75
C ASP A 32 8.64 17.53 4.90
N PHE A 33 9.70 16.92 4.35
CA PHE A 33 9.89 15.47 4.43
C PHE A 33 9.77 14.92 5.86
N TRP A 34 10.48 15.53 6.81
CA TRP A 34 10.47 15.11 8.22
C TRP A 34 9.17 15.46 8.94
N ALA A 35 8.53 16.57 8.57
CA ALA A 35 7.20 16.90 9.09
C ALA A 35 6.20 15.84 8.64
N LEU A 36 6.25 15.44 7.36
CA LEU A 36 5.38 14.39 6.84
C LEU A 36 5.69 13.02 7.46
N TYR A 37 6.96 12.62 7.49
CA TYR A 37 7.37 11.33 8.04
C TYR A 37 6.95 11.15 9.51
N ASN A 38 7.03 12.21 10.32
CA ASN A 38 6.64 12.16 11.73
C ASN A 38 5.11 12.15 11.97
N HIS A 39 4.30 12.55 10.98
CA HIS A 39 2.83 12.56 11.08
C HIS A 39 2.17 11.37 10.36
N VAL A 40 2.95 10.58 9.62
CA VAL A 40 2.47 9.42 8.87
C VAL A 40 2.69 8.16 9.69
N GLN A 41 1.72 7.25 9.71
CA GLN A 41 1.87 5.98 10.42
C GLN A 41 3.02 5.17 9.84
N LEU A 42 3.73 4.44 10.71
CA LEU A 42 4.72 3.45 10.29
C LEU A 42 4.11 2.50 9.25
N SER A 43 4.83 2.24 8.16
CA SER A 43 4.37 1.40 7.06
C SER A 43 4.02 -0.02 7.50
N SER A 44 4.63 -0.51 8.58
CA SER A 44 4.33 -1.80 9.22
C SER A 44 2.96 -1.84 9.93
N ASN A 45 2.45 -0.68 10.35
CA ASN A 45 1.16 -0.52 11.02
C ASN A 45 0.01 -0.21 10.06
N LEU A 46 0.29 -0.03 8.78
CA LEU A 46 -0.74 0.12 7.76
C LEU A 46 -1.73 -1.04 7.83
N MET A 47 -3.01 -0.69 7.79
CA MET A 47 -4.06 -1.69 7.67
C MET A 47 -3.85 -2.49 6.37
N PRO A 48 -4.23 -3.78 6.35
CA PRO A 48 -4.23 -4.54 5.12
C PRO A 48 -5.03 -3.83 4.03
N ASP A 49 -4.50 -3.90 2.80
CA ASP A 49 -5.03 -3.27 1.59
C ASP A 49 -4.88 -1.75 1.51
N CYS A 50 -4.10 -1.14 2.42
CA CYS A 50 -3.64 0.24 2.29
C CYS A 50 -2.30 0.34 1.52
N ASP A 51 -2.12 1.49 0.88
CA ASP A 51 -0.96 1.85 0.07
C ASP A 51 -0.40 3.22 0.48
N TYR A 52 0.93 3.37 0.47
CA TYR A 52 1.55 4.69 0.36
C TYR A 52 2.24 4.82 -0.99
N SER A 53 2.12 6.01 -1.57
CA SER A 53 2.76 6.39 -2.81
C SER A 53 3.44 7.74 -2.62
N LEU A 54 4.70 7.83 -2.99
CA LEU A 54 5.46 9.08 -3.03
C LEU A 54 6.02 9.27 -4.43
N PHE A 55 5.65 10.36 -5.09
CA PHE A 55 6.08 10.69 -6.44
C PHE A 55 6.55 12.13 -6.51
N LYS A 56 7.38 12.42 -7.51
CA LYS A 56 7.74 13.80 -7.85
C LYS A 56 6.50 14.60 -8.20
N ASP A 57 6.58 15.91 -7.98
CA ASP A 57 5.48 16.82 -8.24
C ASP A 57 5.03 16.75 -9.71
N GLY A 58 3.72 16.80 -9.91
CA GLY A 58 3.10 16.67 -11.24
C GLY A 58 3.11 15.26 -11.84
N ILE A 59 3.62 14.22 -11.15
CA ILE A 59 3.55 12.83 -11.61
C ILE A 59 2.54 12.05 -10.77
N GLU A 60 1.54 11.47 -11.42
CA GLU A 60 0.55 10.65 -10.74
C GLU A 60 1.04 9.21 -10.54
N PRO A 61 0.70 8.55 -9.41
CA PRO A 61 1.14 7.18 -9.10
C PRO A 61 0.37 6.10 -9.90
N ILE A 62 0.12 6.36 -11.18
CA ILE A 62 -0.64 5.50 -12.09
C ILE A 62 0.15 5.26 -13.38
N TRP A 63 -0.13 4.16 -14.07
CA TRP A 63 0.60 3.77 -15.29
C TRP A 63 0.19 4.60 -16.51
N GLU A 64 -0.99 5.23 -16.49
CA GLU A 64 -1.47 6.11 -17.56
C GLU A 64 -0.71 7.43 -17.63
N ASP A 65 -0.08 7.85 -16.53
CA ASP A 65 0.71 9.07 -16.48
C ASP A 65 1.82 9.04 -17.56
N GLU A 66 1.98 10.15 -18.26
CA GLU A 66 2.92 10.30 -19.37
C GLU A 66 4.36 9.93 -18.97
N LYS A 67 4.75 10.22 -17.72
CA LYS A 67 6.08 9.92 -17.19
C LYS A 67 6.26 8.46 -16.80
N ASN A 68 5.16 7.75 -16.51
CA ASN A 68 5.20 6.35 -16.07
C ASN A 68 4.94 5.35 -17.19
N ARG A 69 4.18 5.71 -18.23
CA ARG A 69 3.66 4.78 -19.25
C ARG A 69 4.72 4.02 -20.04
N SER A 70 5.90 4.61 -20.23
CA SER A 70 7.05 4.02 -20.92
C SER A 70 8.12 3.51 -19.96
N GLY A 71 7.89 3.61 -18.64
CA GLY A 71 8.84 3.27 -17.60
C GLY A 71 8.75 1.81 -17.13
N GLY A 72 9.36 1.57 -15.97
CA GLY A 72 9.37 0.29 -15.29
C GLY A 72 9.40 0.46 -13.78
N ARG A 73 9.42 -0.65 -13.04
CA ARG A 73 9.56 -0.62 -11.58
C ARG A 73 10.42 -1.75 -11.07
N TRP A 74 11.23 -1.46 -10.06
CA TRP A 74 11.89 -2.46 -9.23
C TRP A 74 10.92 -2.92 -8.13
N LEU A 75 10.81 -4.22 -7.91
CA LEU A 75 9.85 -4.80 -6.96
C LEU A 75 10.55 -5.62 -5.88
N ILE A 76 10.41 -5.20 -4.63
CA ILE A 76 10.83 -5.95 -3.44
C ILE A 76 9.59 -6.56 -2.78
N THR A 77 9.59 -7.87 -2.57
CA THR A 77 8.49 -8.56 -1.87
C THR A 77 8.97 -9.11 -0.54
N LEU A 78 8.40 -8.61 0.56
CA LEU A 78 8.69 -9.09 1.91
C LEU A 78 7.71 -10.18 2.34
N ASN A 79 8.22 -11.19 3.06
CA ASN A 79 7.39 -12.15 3.78
C ASN A 79 6.87 -11.55 5.12
N LYS A 80 6.05 -12.29 5.87
CA LYS A 80 5.43 -11.80 7.11
C LYS A 80 6.46 -11.41 8.19
N GLN A 81 7.54 -12.17 8.31
CA GLN A 81 8.60 -11.90 9.30
C GLN A 81 9.42 -10.67 8.89
N GLN A 82 9.87 -10.63 7.64
CA GLN A 82 10.59 -9.49 7.06
C GLN A 82 9.75 -8.21 7.11
N ARG A 83 8.42 -8.32 7.00
CA ARG A 83 7.54 -7.15 7.14
C ARG A 83 7.66 -6.52 8.52
N GLN A 84 7.75 -7.33 9.57
CA GLN A 84 7.88 -6.84 10.94
C GLN A 84 9.28 -6.29 11.24
N SER A 85 10.33 -6.86 10.65
CA SER A 85 11.71 -6.45 10.94
C SER A 85 12.24 -5.34 10.03
N ASP A 86 11.87 -5.35 8.75
CA ASP A 86 12.58 -4.60 7.70
C ASP A 86 11.73 -3.59 6.95
N LEU A 87 10.39 -3.69 6.97
CA LEU A 87 9.53 -2.86 6.12
C LEU A 87 9.73 -1.37 6.36
N ASP A 88 9.69 -0.96 7.63
CA ASP A 88 9.80 0.46 8.00
C ASP A 88 11.17 1.02 7.65
N ARG A 89 12.22 0.22 7.87
CA ARG A 89 13.59 0.57 7.51
C ARG A 89 13.73 0.71 5.99
N PHE A 90 13.30 -0.28 5.21
CA PHE A 90 13.36 -0.21 3.75
C PHE A 90 12.56 0.94 3.19
N TRP A 91 11.38 1.23 3.78
CA TRP A 91 10.58 2.36 3.36
C TRP A 91 11.30 3.69 3.65
N LEU A 92 11.81 3.88 4.87
CA LEU A 92 12.57 5.09 5.23
C LEU A 92 13.80 5.28 4.34
N GLU A 93 14.60 4.25 4.12
CA GLU A 93 15.77 4.33 3.23
C GLU A 93 15.37 4.70 1.79
N THR A 94 14.28 4.13 1.27
CA THR A 94 13.75 4.47 -0.06
C THR A 94 13.36 5.95 -0.13
N LEU A 95 12.66 6.43 0.91
CA LEU A 95 12.25 7.82 1.01
C LEU A 95 13.46 8.76 1.06
N LEU A 96 14.49 8.42 1.83
CA LEU A 96 15.72 9.20 1.93
C LEU A 96 16.49 9.24 0.60
N CYS A 97 16.55 8.12 -0.12
CA CYS A 97 17.17 8.09 -1.45
C CYS A 97 16.43 8.98 -2.46
N LEU A 98 15.09 9.00 -2.41
CA LEU A 98 14.28 9.86 -3.29
C LEU A 98 14.44 11.35 -2.94
N ALA A 99 14.36 11.69 -1.66
CA ALA A 99 14.47 13.08 -1.21
C ALA A 99 15.90 13.64 -1.32
N GLY A 100 16.91 12.78 -1.14
CA GLY A 100 18.33 13.13 -1.23
C GLY A 100 18.93 13.03 -2.63
N GLU A 101 18.14 12.62 -3.64
CA GLU A 101 18.62 12.41 -5.02
C GLU A 101 19.86 11.49 -5.07
N SER A 102 19.83 10.41 -4.29
CA SER A 102 20.97 9.51 -4.08
C SER A 102 21.22 8.52 -5.24
N PHE A 103 20.61 8.74 -6.41
CA PHE A 103 20.81 7.93 -7.62
C PHE A 103 21.73 8.61 -8.64
N ASP A 104 22.56 9.55 -8.18
CA ASP A 104 23.52 10.30 -8.99
C ASP A 104 22.83 10.96 -10.21
N ASP A 105 23.45 10.89 -11.38
CA ASP A 105 22.96 11.45 -12.64
C ASP A 105 21.62 10.83 -13.11
N HIS A 106 21.15 9.75 -12.47
CA HIS A 106 19.91 9.05 -12.80
C HIS A 106 18.75 9.39 -11.86
N SER A 107 18.95 10.28 -10.89
CA SER A 107 17.89 10.69 -9.96
C SER A 107 16.68 11.30 -10.67
N ASP A 108 16.89 11.96 -11.81
CA ASP A 108 15.83 12.52 -12.63
C ASP A 108 14.92 11.47 -13.28
N ASP A 109 15.47 10.30 -13.60
CA ASP A 109 14.75 9.19 -14.22
C ASP A 109 13.80 8.48 -13.24
N VAL A 110 13.99 8.69 -11.93
CA VAL A 110 13.13 8.09 -10.90
C VAL A 110 11.87 8.95 -10.69
N CYS A 111 10.71 8.36 -10.97
CA CYS A 111 9.42 9.04 -10.81
C CYS A 111 8.91 9.03 -9.36
N GLY A 112 9.13 7.94 -8.62
CA GLY A 112 8.60 7.75 -7.27
C GLY A 112 8.72 6.32 -6.75
N ALA A 113 8.11 6.06 -5.60
CA ALA A 113 8.02 4.75 -4.97
C ALA A 113 6.62 4.49 -4.38
N VAL A 114 6.26 3.21 -4.30
CA VAL A 114 4.99 2.73 -3.74
C VAL A 114 5.27 1.58 -2.78
N ILE A 115 4.56 1.56 -1.67
CA ILE A 115 4.50 0.42 -0.75
C ILE A 115 3.07 -0.11 -0.68
N ASN A 116 2.92 -1.41 -0.87
CA ASN A 116 1.62 -2.08 -0.85
C ASN A 116 1.54 -3.07 0.31
N VAL A 117 0.66 -2.79 1.27
CA VAL A 117 0.39 -3.73 2.36
C VAL A 117 -0.82 -4.56 1.97
N ARG A 118 -0.62 -5.86 1.78
CA ARG A 118 -1.71 -6.80 1.43
C ARG A 118 -1.81 -7.89 2.49
N ALA A 119 -3.04 -8.26 2.85
CA ALA A 119 -3.33 -9.47 3.63
C ALA A 119 -3.37 -10.68 2.68
N LYS A 120 -2.22 -11.34 2.51
CA LYS A 120 -2.13 -12.56 1.70
C LYS A 120 -2.93 -13.73 2.29
N ASP A 121 -3.25 -13.68 3.58
CA ASP A 121 -3.83 -14.80 4.33
C ASP A 121 -5.24 -15.17 3.87
N ALA A 122 -6.09 -14.18 3.54
CA ALA A 122 -7.48 -14.44 3.13
C ALA A 122 -7.56 -15.18 1.78
N VAL A 123 -6.85 -14.70 0.76
CA VAL A 123 -6.88 -15.29 -0.59
C VAL A 123 -6.28 -16.71 -0.58
N ILE A 124 -5.16 -16.89 0.13
CA ILE A 124 -4.54 -18.21 0.29
C ILE A 124 -5.46 -19.15 1.07
N HIS A 125 -6.13 -18.68 2.12
CA HIS A 125 -7.08 -19.47 2.89
C HIS A 125 -8.25 -19.93 2.03
N ILE A 126 -8.88 -19.03 1.27
CA ILE A 126 -9.98 -19.35 0.36
C ILE A 126 -9.55 -20.41 -0.65
N GLY A 127 -8.39 -20.22 -1.29
CA GLY A 127 -7.86 -21.18 -2.24
C GLY A 127 -7.62 -22.57 -1.63
N ARG A 128 -7.07 -22.63 -0.41
CA ARG A 128 -6.88 -23.90 0.33
C ARG A 128 -8.20 -24.58 0.65
N VAL A 129 -9.20 -23.83 1.12
CA VAL A 129 -10.54 -24.36 1.42
C VAL A 129 -11.19 -24.91 0.16
N TYR A 130 -11.09 -24.18 -0.96
CA TYR A 130 -11.64 -24.60 -2.25
C TYR A 130 -10.97 -25.89 -2.76
N LYS A 131 -9.64 -25.94 -2.76
CA LYS A 131 -8.85 -27.13 -3.13
C LYS A 131 -9.26 -28.37 -2.31
N LYS A 132 -9.43 -28.20 -1.00
CA LYS A 132 -9.87 -29.26 -0.09
C LYS A 132 -11.29 -29.72 -0.39
N ARG A 133 -12.23 -28.79 -0.63
CA ARG A 133 -13.63 -29.13 -0.94
C ARG A 133 -13.79 -29.85 -2.28
N LEU A 134 -12.95 -29.53 -3.26
CA LEU A 134 -12.93 -30.21 -4.56
C LEU A 134 -12.19 -31.56 -4.55
N GLY A 135 -11.59 -31.96 -3.42
CA GLY A 135 -10.81 -33.20 -3.35
C GLY A 135 -9.59 -33.22 -4.27
N LEU A 136 -9.05 -32.04 -4.62
CA LEU A 136 -7.93 -31.94 -5.55
C LEU A 136 -6.66 -32.49 -4.90
N LEU A 137 -5.89 -33.24 -5.68
CA LEU A 137 -4.60 -33.77 -5.24
C LEU A 137 -3.67 -32.62 -4.80
N PRO A 138 -2.81 -32.82 -3.78
CA PRO A 138 -1.88 -31.80 -3.32
C PRO A 138 -1.00 -31.20 -4.42
N LYS A 139 -0.69 -31.99 -5.45
CA LYS A 139 0.11 -31.59 -6.62
C LYS A 139 -0.60 -30.64 -7.59
N ILE A 140 -1.93 -30.56 -7.56
CA ILE A 140 -2.69 -29.66 -8.42
C ILE A 140 -2.58 -28.24 -7.83
N VAL A 141 -2.01 -27.30 -8.58
CA VAL A 141 -1.84 -25.91 -8.13
C VAL A 141 -3.02 -25.07 -8.61
N ILE A 142 -3.64 -24.30 -7.70
CA ILE A 142 -4.67 -23.31 -8.04
C ILE A 142 -4.03 -21.93 -7.99
N GLY A 143 -4.14 -21.17 -9.08
CA GLY A 143 -3.69 -19.79 -9.17
C GLY A 143 -4.82 -18.78 -8.96
N ASP A 144 -4.60 -17.76 -8.14
CA ASP A 144 -5.43 -16.55 -8.09
C ASP A 144 -4.96 -15.57 -9.16
N GLN A 145 -5.88 -15.02 -9.97
CA GLN A 145 -5.58 -13.98 -10.95
C GLN A 145 -6.45 -12.75 -10.68
N SER A 146 -5.81 -11.59 -10.58
CA SER A 146 -6.53 -10.32 -10.49
C SER A 146 -7.29 -10.07 -11.78
N HIS A 147 -8.58 -9.73 -11.67
CA HIS A 147 -9.38 -9.34 -12.83
C HIS A 147 -8.78 -8.13 -13.56
N ALA A 148 -8.15 -7.20 -12.84
CA ALA A 148 -7.47 -6.06 -13.44
C ALA A 148 -6.23 -6.48 -14.26
N ASP A 149 -5.49 -7.50 -13.81
CA ASP A 149 -4.31 -8.00 -14.52
C ASP A 149 -4.68 -8.84 -15.75
N THR A 150 -5.81 -9.56 -15.69
CA THR A 150 -6.35 -10.34 -16.82
C THR A 150 -6.97 -9.42 -17.88
N ALA A 151 -7.69 -8.37 -17.47
CA ALA A 151 -8.36 -7.46 -18.41
C ALA A 151 -7.39 -6.61 -19.24
N ARG A 152 -6.16 -6.39 -18.76
CA ARG A 152 -5.17 -5.52 -19.39
C ARG A 152 -4.26 -6.22 -20.41
N LYS A 153 -4.44 -7.52 -20.67
CA LYS A 153 -3.56 -8.29 -21.57
C LYS A 153 -4.32 -9.01 -22.68
N SER A 154 -3.80 -8.89 -23.91
CA SER A 154 -4.21 -9.65 -25.09
C SER A 154 -3.46 -10.99 -25.26
N SER A 155 -2.52 -11.30 -24.35
CA SER A 155 -1.73 -12.53 -24.34
C SER A 155 -2.30 -13.56 -23.36
N SER A 156 -2.28 -14.84 -23.73
CA SER A 156 -2.90 -15.96 -23.01
C SER A 156 -2.23 -16.35 -21.68
N THR A 157 -1.12 -15.72 -21.29
CA THR A 157 -0.37 -16.10 -20.08
C THR A 157 -0.44 -15.01 -19.01
N THR A 158 -1.51 -15.03 -18.23
CA THR A 158 -1.63 -14.21 -17.01
C THR A 158 -0.87 -14.88 -15.87
N LYS A 159 0.05 -14.14 -15.23
CA LYS A 159 0.80 -14.64 -14.07
C LYS A 159 -0.13 -14.74 -12.87
N ASN A 160 -0.08 -15.87 -12.17
CA ASN A 160 -0.84 -16.06 -10.94
C ASN A 160 -0.30 -15.12 -9.83
N ARG A 161 -1.20 -14.37 -9.21
CA ARG A 161 -0.94 -13.48 -8.09
C ARG A 161 -0.65 -14.25 -6.80
N PHE A 162 -1.36 -15.36 -6.60
CA PHE A 162 -1.12 -16.33 -5.54
C PHE A 162 -1.28 -17.75 -6.07
N VAL A 163 -0.64 -18.73 -5.43
CA VAL A 163 -0.75 -20.16 -5.79
C VAL A 163 -0.95 -21.01 -4.53
N VAL A 164 -1.81 -22.03 -4.60
CA VAL A 164 -2.12 -22.96 -3.50
C VAL A 164 -2.25 -24.41 -3.94
#